data_AF-A0A961BNJ8-F1
#
_entry.id   AF-A0A961BNJ8-F1
#
_cell.length_a   1.000
_cell.length_b   1.000
_cell.length_c   1.000
_cell.angle_alpha   90.00
_cell.angle_beta   90.00
_cell.angle_gamma   90.00
#
_symmetry.space_group_name_H-M   'P 1'
#
loop_
_entity.id
_entity.type
_entity.pdbx_description
1 polymer ?
#
loop_
_entity_poly.entity_id
_entity_poly.type
_entity_poly.pdbx_seq_one_letter_code
_entity_poly.pdbx_strand_id
1 'polypeptide(L)'
;AQPRRSIRGLDPTRVNQVIAVLDRHAGLGLYQHEVFVNVVGGWRIDDPGSDLAVALAIASSQRDVPLGRLAAFGEVGLAGEVRGIPFETRRVAELDRMGVERRISPGGGEPMRLVNALSSAGLVG
;
A
#
# COMPACT_ATOMS: atom_id res chain seq x y z
N ALA A 1 25.84 7.92 -2.27
CA ALA A 1 25.38 7.08 -1.15
C ALA A 1 24.03 6.46 -1.51
N GLN A 2 23.74 5.23 -1.09
CA GLN A 2 22.38 4.68 -1.23
C GLN A 2 21.48 5.31 -0.16
N PRO A 3 20.27 5.79 -0.52
CA PRO A 3 19.35 6.33 0.48
C PRO A 3 18.97 5.28 1.52
N ARG A 4 18.81 5.74 2.76
CA ARG A 4 18.47 4.86 3.87
C ARG A 4 17.04 4.33 3.71
N ARG A 5 16.87 3.04 3.99
CA ARG A 5 15.55 2.40 4.10
C ARG A 5 15.43 1.74 5.46
N SER A 6 14.43 2.13 6.24
CA SER A 6 14.18 1.58 7.58
C SER A 6 12.76 1.06 7.67
N ILE A 7 12.62 -0.25 7.89
CA ILE A 7 11.34 -0.95 7.84
C ILE A 7 11.12 -1.65 9.19
N ARG A 8 9.99 -1.39 9.84
CA ARG A 8 9.63 -1.95 11.16
C ARG A 8 8.24 -2.56 11.13
N GLY A 9 8.13 -3.82 11.57
CA GLY A 9 6.84 -4.53 11.64
C GLY A 9 6.36 -5.13 10.31
N LEU A 10 7.17 -5.05 9.24
CA LEU A 10 6.89 -5.63 7.91
C LEU A 10 8.13 -6.35 7.39
N ASP A 11 7.94 -7.19 6.38
CA ASP A 11 9.04 -7.81 5.64
C ASP A 11 9.78 -6.76 4.77
N PRO A 12 11.11 -6.57 4.95
CA PRO A 12 11.85 -5.59 4.18
C PRO A 12 11.89 -5.85 2.67
N THR A 13 11.87 -7.12 2.25
CA THR A 13 11.92 -7.48 0.84
C THR A 13 10.65 -7.04 0.12
N ARG A 14 9.49 -7.31 0.71
CA ARG A 14 8.18 -6.88 0.19
C ARG A 14 8.06 -5.36 0.12
N VAL A 15 8.48 -4.63 1.17
CA VAL A 15 8.44 -3.17 1.13
C VAL A 15 9.37 -2.60 0.05
N ASN A 16 10.57 -3.19 -0.13
CA ASN A 16 11.47 -2.80 -1.20
C ASN A 16 10.88 -3.07 -2.60
N GLN A 17 10.16 -4.18 -2.77
CA GLN A 17 9.40 -4.47 -3.99
C GLN A 17 8.34 -3.40 -4.23
N VAL A 18 7.52 -3.07 -3.23
CA VAL A 18 6.50 -2.01 -3.34
C VAL A 18 7.12 -0.67 -3.76
N ILE A 19 8.25 -0.28 -3.17
CA ILE A 19 8.99 0.93 -3.55
C ILE A 19 9.40 0.88 -5.03
N ALA A 20 9.94 -0.25 -5.49
CA ALA A 20 10.37 -0.41 -6.88
C ALA A 20 9.19 -0.34 -7.87
N VAL A 21 8.04 -0.91 -7.50
CA VAL A 21 6.82 -0.87 -8.32
C VAL A 21 6.23 0.54 -8.36
N LEU A 22 6.16 1.25 -7.24
CA LEU A 22 5.74 2.65 -7.19
C LEU A 22 6.62 3.54 -8.07
N ASP A 23 7.94 3.36 -8.00
CA ASP A 23 8.86 4.15 -8.81
C ASP A 23 8.66 3.88 -10.31
N ARG A 24 8.61 2.60 -10.71
CA ARG A 24 8.48 2.19 -12.11
C ARG A 24 7.13 2.56 -12.73
N HIS A 25 6.03 2.36 -12.00
CA HIS A 25 4.68 2.44 -12.57
C HIS A 25 3.93 3.72 -12.20
N ALA A 26 4.32 4.41 -11.11
CA ALA A 26 3.70 5.66 -10.67
C ALA A 26 4.65 6.88 -10.73
N GLY A 27 5.91 6.70 -11.13
CA GLY A 27 6.84 7.79 -11.41
C GLY A 27 7.19 8.64 -10.18
N LEU A 28 7.22 8.03 -8.99
CA LEU A 28 7.40 8.76 -7.72
C LEU A 28 8.84 9.18 -7.40
N GLY A 29 9.84 8.72 -8.15
CA GLY A 29 11.25 9.09 -7.92
C GLY A 29 11.81 8.66 -6.56
N LEU A 30 11.31 7.56 -5.99
CA LEU A 30 11.64 7.07 -4.65
C LEU A 30 13.07 6.55 -4.51
N TYR A 31 13.77 6.27 -5.62
CA TYR A 31 15.17 5.83 -5.57
C TYR A 31 16.13 6.87 -4.97
N GLN A 32 15.76 8.14 -4.93
CA GLN A 32 16.58 9.22 -4.35
C GLN A 32 16.17 9.59 -2.91
N HIS A 33 15.12 8.97 -2.38
CA HIS A 33 14.54 9.33 -1.10
C HIS A 33 14.93 8.32 -0.01
N GLU A 34 15.13 8.83 1.20
CA GLU A 34 15.13 7.97 2.38
C GLU A 34 13.69 7.54 2.69
N VAL A 35 13.49 6.24 2.95
CA VAL A 35 12.16 5.68 3.17
C VAL A 35 12.10 5.01 4.53
N PHE A 36 11.20 5.49 5.38
CA PHE A 36 10.91 4.94 6.69
C PHE A 36 9.49 4.41 6.71
N VAL A 37 9.32 3.12 6.97
CA VAL A 37 8.01 2.46 7.05
C VAL A 37 7.90 1.76 8.39
N ASN A 38 6.81 2.01 9.11
CA ASN A 38 6.54 1.36 10.38
C ASN A 38 5.07 0.93 10.49
N VAL A 39 4.87 -0.20 11.17
CA VAL A 39 3.55 -0.58 11.68
C VAL A 39 3.41 -0.02 13.10
N VAL A 40 2.37 0.78 13.32
CA VAL A 40 2.06 1.37 14.63
C VAL A 40 1.61 0.28 15.60
N GLY A 41 1.94 0.42 16.89
CA GLY A 41 1.51 -0.51 17.94
C GLY A 41 2.42 -1.72 18.15
N GLY A 42 3.59 -1.77 17.50
CA GLY A 42 4.58 -2.85 17.70
C GLY A 42 4.21 -4.17 17.03
N TRP A 43 3.17 -4.19 16.19
CA TRP A 43 2.74 -5.38 15.46
C TRP A 43 3.74 -5.78 14.38
N ARG A 44 3.81 -7.09 14.13
CA ARG A 44 4.47 -7.66 12.96
C ARG A 44 3.40 -8.20 12.03
N ILE A 45 3.40 -7.71 10.80
CA ILE A 45 2.45 -8.09 9.76
C ILE A 45 3.19 -8.96 8.74
N ASP A 46 2.73 -10.21 8.63
CA ASP A 46 3.18 -11.16 7.62
C ASP A 46 1.98 -11.56 6.74
N ASP A 47 1.52 -10.59 5.95
CA ASP A 47 0.31 -10.69 5.13
C ASP A 47 0.52 -9.96 3.81
N PRO A 48 0.48 -10.63 2.64
CA PRO A 48 0.53 -10.02 1.31
C PRO A 48 -0.47 -8.88 1.14
N GLY A 49 -1.61 -8.97 1.82
CA GLY A 49 -2.66 -7.93 1.81
C GLY A 49 -2.22 -6.57 2.31
N SER A 50 -1.08 -6.45 3.01
CA SER A 50 -0.56 -5.14 3.44
C SER A 50 0.12 -4.34 2.35
N ASP A 51 0.46 -4.92 1.19
CA ASP A 51 1.27 -4.23 0.17
C ASP A 51 0.60 -2.96 -0.33
N LEU A 52 -0.69 -3.01 -0.65
CA LEU A 52 -1.42 -1.83 -1.12
C LEU A 52 -1.46 -0.71 -0.06
N ALA A 53 -1.65 -1.06 1.22
CA ALA A 53 -1.63 -0.08 2.31
C ALA A 53 -0.26 0.59 2.43
N VAL A 54 0.83 -0.20 2.32
CA VAL A 54 2.20 0.33 2.30
C VAL A 54 2.42 1.22 1.09
N ALA A 55 1.95 0.82 -0.09
CA ALA A 55 2.09 1.59 -1.31
C ALA A 55 1.42 2.97 -1.20
N LEU A 56 0.18 3.00 -0.70
CA LEU A 56 -0.57 4.22 -0.46
C LEU A 56 0.08 5.11 0.60
N ALA A 57 0.60 4.54 1.69
CA ALA A 57 1.28 5.30 2.73
C ALA A 57 2.57 5.97 2.22
N ILE A 58 3.39 5.24 1.45
CA ILE A 58 4.62 5.80 0.86
C ILE A 58 4.28 6.90 -0.15
N ALA A 59 3.30 6.65 -1.03
CA ALA A 59 2.88 7.62 -2.03
C ALA A 59 2.27 8.88 -1.39
N SER A 60 1.43 8.71 -0.36
CA SER A 60 0.89 9.81 0.44
C SER A 60 1.98 10.66 1.08
N SER A 61 2.98 10.02 1.69
CA SER A 61 4.13 10.73 2.29
C SER A 61 4.98 11.45 1.25
N GLN A 62 5.16 10.88 0.06
CA GLN A 62 5.94 11.50 -1.01
C GLN A 62 5.21 12.70 -1.64
N ARG A 63 3.88 12.64 -1.71
CA ARG A 63 3.02 13.68 -2.29
C ARG A 63 2.58 14.75 -1.31
N ASP A 64 2.82 14.55 -0.01
CA ASP A 64 2.32 15.39 1.08
C ASP A 64 0.78 15.54 1.05
N VAL A 65 0.08 14.43 0.74
CA VAL A 65 -1.38 14.39 0.65
C VAL A 65 -1.94 13.41 1.70
N PRO A 66 -2.68 13.88 2.72
CA PRO A 66 -3.23 13.01 3.76
C PRO A 66 -4.38 12.15 3.21
N LEU A 67 -4.39 10.87 3.58
CA LEU A 67 -5.40 9.91 3.12
C LEU A 67 -6.69 9.90 3.96
N GLY A 68 -6.64 10.45 5.18
CA GLY A 68 -7.73 10.35 6.15
C GLY A 68 -7.97 8.92 6.64
N ARG A 69 -9.20 8.64 7.10
CA ARG A 69 -9.61 7.31 7.57
C ARG A 69 -9.93 6.41 6.38
N LEU A 70 -8.91 5.67 5.94
CA LEU A 70 -8.93 4.80 4.76
C LEU A 70 -8.35 3.44 5.11
N ALA A 71 -9.04 2.37 4.75
CA ALA A 71 -8.46 1.02 4.73
C ALA A 71 -8.03 0.65 3.32
N ALA A 72 -6.95 -0.11 3.20
CA ALA A 72 -6.54 -0.66 1.92
C ALA A 72 -5.92 -2.04 2.10
N PHE A 73 -6.21 -2.93 1.17
CA PHE A 73 -5.62 -4.25 1.19
C PHE A 73 -5.58 -4.86 -0.22
N GLY A 74 -4.50 -5.58 -0.49
CA GLY A 74 -4.20 -6.16 -1.79
C GLY A 74 -2.71 -6.42 -1.93
N GLU A 75 -2.36 -7.46 -2.69
CA GLU A 75 -0.97 -7.83 -2.97
C GLU A 75 -0.46 -7.07 -4.21
N VAL A 76 0.72 -6.47 -4.13
CA VAL A 76 1.28 -5.67 -5.23
C VAL A 76 2.27 -6.50 -6.04
N GLY A 77 1.90 -6.76 -7.29
CA GLY A 77 2.74 -7.46 -8.26
C GLY A 77 3.75 -6.54 -8.95
N LEU A 78 4.82 -7.14 -9.47
CA LEU A 78 5.91 -6.42 -10.15
C LEU A 78 5.46 -5.72 -11.44
N ALA A 79 4.38 -6.16 -12.07
CA ALA A 79 3.84 -5.56 -13.29
C ALA A 79 2.88 -4.38 -13.00
N GLY A 80 2.79 -3.95 -11.73
CA GLY A 80 1.97 -2.80 -11.32
C GLY A 80 0.49 -3.16 -11.15
N GLU A 81 0.17 -4.44 -11.04
CA GLU A 81 -1.14 -4.95 -10.67
C GLU A 81 -1.29 -5.09 -9.15
N VAL A 82 -2.51 -4.96 -8.67
CA VAL A 82 -2.91 -5.22 -7.29
C VAL A 82 -3.90 -6.38 -7.32
N ARG A 83 -3.54 -7.48 -6.67
CA ARG A 83 -4.27 -8.75 -6.70
C ARG A 83 -5.13 -8.91 -5.45
N GLY A 84 -6.24 -9.64 -5.62
CA GLY A 84 -7.11 -10.05 -4.51
C GLY A 84 -6.37 -10.92 -3.49
N ILE A 85 -6.88 -10.94 -2.27
CA ILE A 85 -6.27 -11.64 -1.14
C ILE A 85 -7.27 -12.57 -0.45
N PRO A 86 -6.80 -13.61 0.26
CA PRO A 86 -7.66 -14.45 1.06
C PRO A 86 -8.46 -13.66 2.11
N PHE A 87 -9.67 -14.14 2.39
CA PHE A 87 -10.53 -13.64 3.47
C PHE A 87 -10.96 -12.17 3.36
N GLU A 88 -11.06 -11.62 2.15
CA GLU A 88 -11.50 -10.24 1.91
C GLU A 88 -12.83 -9.91 2.60
N THR A 89 -13.83 -10.80 2.51
CA THR A 89 -15.14 -10.61 3.18
C THR A 89 -14.99 -10.43 4.70
N ARG A 90 -14.05 -11.13 5.34
CA ARG A 90 -13.80 -10.98 6.79
C ARG A 90 -13.18 -9.62 7.11
N ARG A 91 -12.29 -9.12 6.26
CA ARG A 91 -11.71 -7.78 6.42
C ARG A 91 -12.78 -6.71 6.27
N VAL A 92 -13.63 -6.83 5.24
CA VAL A 92 -14.75 -5.89 5.03
C VAL A 92 -15.68 -5.87 6.24
N ALA A 93 -16.09 -7.04 6.75
CA ALA A 93 -16.95 -7.10 7.93
C ALA A 93 -16.33 -6.45 9.17
N GLU A 94 -15.01 -6.56 9.36
CA GLU A 94 -14.31 -5.90 10.47
C GLU A 94 -14.21 -4.38 10.26
N LEU A 95 -13.96 -3.93 9.04
CA LEU A 95 -13.98 -2.50 8.70
C LEU A 95 -15.36 -1.88 8.96
N ASP A 96 -16.43 -2.59 8.59
CA ASP A 96 -17.80 -2.14 8.83
C ASP A 96 -18.09 -2.01 10.33
N ARG A 97 -17.66 -3.00 11.15
CA ARG A 97 -17.75 -2.92 12.62
C ARG A 97 -16.98 -1.75 13.20
N MET A 98 -15.81 -1.47 12.65
CA MET A 98 -14.99 -0.34 13.08
C MET A 98 -15.59 0.99 12.62
N GLY A 99 -16.46 1.01 11.61
CA GLY A 99 -17.04 2.20 10.97
C GLY A 99 -16.10 2.83 9.93
N VAL A 100 -15.30 2.04 9.23
CA VAL A 100 -14.37 2.52 8.19
C VAL A 100 -15.07 2.43 6.84
N GLU A 101 -15.60 3.55 6.37
CA GLU A 101 -16.40 3.60 5.13
C GLU A 101 -15.55 3.58 3.86
N ARG A 102 -14.39 4.25 3.89
CA ARG A 102 -13.49 4.30 2.74
C ARG A 102 -12.57 3.09 2.73
N ARG A 103 -12.60 2.34 1.63
CA ARG A 103 -11.72 1.20 1.37
C ARG A 103 -11.22 1.19 -0.06
N ILE A 104 -9.99 0.73 -0.27
CA ILE A 104 -9.44 0.43 -1.60
C ILE A 104 -8.92 -1.01 -1.60
N SER A 105 -9.50 -1.83 -2.46
CA SER A 105 -9.07 -3.20 -2.74
C SER A 105 -9.48 -3.57 -4.16
N PRO A 106 -8.83 -4.56 -4.80
CA PRO A 106 -9.26 -5.06 -6.11
C PRO A 106 -10.62 -5.79 -6.09
N GLY A 107 -11.15 -6.14 -4.90
CA GLY A 107 -12.35 -6.95 -4.80
C GLY A 107 -12.12 -8.42 -5.17
N GLY A 108 -13.14 -9.27 -4.99
CA GLY A 108 -13.13 -10.69 -5.39
C GLY A 108 -13.13 -10.93 -6.91
N GLY A 109 -12.68 -9.96 -7.72
CA GLY A 109 -12.67 -9.98 -9.18
C GLY A 109 -11.26 -9.91 -9.78
N GLU A 110 -11.13 -9.26 -10.93
CA GLU A 110 -9.85 -9.10 -11.63
C GLU A 110 -8.87 -8.15 -10.90
N PRO A 111 -7.55 -8.33 -11.09
CA PRO A 111 -6.57 -7.40 -10.54
C PRO A 111 -6.82 -5.96 -11.02
N MET A 112 -6.65 -5.00 -10.12
CA MET A 112 -6.67 -3.58 -10.49
C MET A 112 -5.24 -3.06 -10.75
N ARG A 113 -5.09 -1.97 -11.50
CA ARG A 113 -3.78 -1.31 -11.66
C ARG A 113 -3.45 -0.50 -10.41
N LEU A 114 -2.19 -0.54 -9.96
CA LEU A 114 -1.71 0.24 -8.82
C LEU A 114 -1.97 1.74 -9.01
N VAL A 115 -1.74 2.26 -10.22
CA VAL A 115 -2.03 3.66 -10.55
C VAL A 115 -3.50 4.03 -10.33
N ASN A 116 -4.44 3.13 -10.62
CA ASN A 116 -5.87 3.38 -10.37
C ASN A 116 -6.19 3.42 -8.88
N ALA A 117 -5.49 2.61 -8.08
CA ALA A 117 -5.62 2.64 -6.62
C ALA A 117 -5.06 3.95 -6.04
N LEU A 118 -3.93 4.44 -6.57
CA LEU A 118 -3.38 5.75 -6.21
C LEU A 118 -4.33 6.89 -6.61
N SER A 119 -4.94 6.84 -7.81
CA SER A 119 -5.91 7.85 -8.26
C SER A 119 -7.16 7.87 -7.38
N SER A 120 -7.67 6.69 -7.00
CA SER A 120 -8.83 6.57 -6.09
C SER A 120 -8.54 7.12 -4.69
N ALA A 121 -7.26 7.20 -4.32
CA ALA A 121 -6.78 7.81 -3.10
C ALA A 121 -6.46 9.32 -3.23
N GLY A 122 -6.59 9.89 -4.44
CA GLY A 122 -6.25 11.29 -4.71
C GLY A 122 -4.75 11.57 -4.78
N LEU A 123 -3.93 10.54 -5.00
CA LEU A 123 -2.47 10.65 -4.97
C LEU A 123 -1.85 10.89 -6.35
N VAL A 124 -2.53 10.51 -7.43
CA VAL A 124 -2.11 10.75 -8.82
C VAL A 124 -3.32 11.15 -9.67
N GLY A 125 -3.10 11.99 -10.69
CA GLY A 125 -4.10 12.44 -11.66
C GLY A 125 -4.08 11.61 -12.93
#